data_AF-A0A835WGE7-F1
#
_entry.id   AF-A0A835WGE7-F1
#
_cell.length_a   1.000
_cell.length_b   1.000
_cell.length_c   1.000
_cell.angle_alpha   90.00
_cell.angle_beta   90.00
_cell.angle_gamma   90.00
#
_symmetry.space_group_name_H-M   'P 1'
#
loop_
_entity.id
_entity.type
_entity.pdbx_description
1 polymer ?
#
loop_
_entity_poly.entity_id
_entity_poly.type
_entity_poly.pdbx_seq_one_letter_code
_entity_poly.pdbx_strand_id
1 'polypeptide(L)'
;MGETILSHTGPGAQVGIPNSTQRRSYTAEGKTGEYLAEAAARHDMHQPGVKGELLTRHGRFDEPPVQCLGTTYQLTYGRADGTDRRVQSYLWHGRKQVDYFVPHSTGGPSTLSLTERKQQEWGSQGATDAYLTTKMAATQPAALAVAENPTRTQTLRPMGDSGQASQPGQKPKGFARDELDKPHHRTGLRVNYRN
;
A
#
# COMPACT_ATOMS: atom_id res chain seq x y z
N MET A 1 1.79 -39.22 87.14
CA MET A 1 1.33 -39.05 85.75
C MET A 1 2.04 -37.83 85.20
N GLY A 2 3.14 -38.04 84.45
CA GLY A 2 3.94 -36.96 83.89
C GLY A 2 3.63 -36.81 82.40
N GLU A 3 3.02 -35.70 82.02
CA GLU A 3 2.78 -35.37 80.62
C GLU A 3 4.12 -35.03 79.94
N THR A 4 4.49 -35.82 78.96
CA THR A 4 5.71 -35.61 78.18
C THR A 4 5.41 -34.64 77.04
N ILE A 5 5.82 -33.38 77.19
CA ILE A 5 5.78 -32.41 76.10
C ILE A 5 6.94 -32.76 75.15
N LEU A 6 6.60 -33.27 73.97
CA LEU A 6 7.55 -33.57 72.89
C LEU A 6 8.15 -32.26 72.34
N SER A 7 9.37 -31.94 72.76
CA SER A 7 10.19 -30.90 72.14
C SER A 7 10.93 -31.48 70.94
N HIS A 8 10.46 -31.17 69.73
CA HIS A 8 11.16 -31.53 68.50
C HIS A 8 12.39 -30.63 68.29
N THR A 9 13.57 -31.16 68.58
CA THR A 9 14.88 -30.56 68.25
C THR A 9 15.37 -31.11 66.90
N GLY A 10 15.09 -30.37 65.82
CA GLY A 10 15.71 -30.56 64.51
C GLY A 10 16.93 -29.63 64.33
N PRO A 11 17.94 -30.03 63.53
CA PRO A 11 19.16 -29.25 63.38
C PRO A 11 18.87 -27.99 62.56
N GLY A 12 19.05 -26.82 63.18
CA GLY A 12 18.73 -25.51 62.60
C GLY A 12 17.84 -24.61 63.46
N ALA A 13 17.38 -25.08 64.63
CA ALA A 13 16.64 -24.24 65.58
C ALA A 13 17.55 -23.16 66.20
N GLN A 14 17.67 -22.01 65.51
CA GLN A 14 18.11 -20.78 66.14
C GLN A 14 17.26 -20.52 67.39
N VAL A 15 17.93 -20.31 68.52
CA VAL A 15 17.33 -20.04 69.82
C VAL A 15 16.57 -18.72 69.76
N GLY A 16 15.26 -18.80 69.55
CA GLY A 16 14.34 -17.67 69.50
C GLY A 16 13.06 -17.96 70.27
N ILE A 17 12.40 -16.90 70.73
CA ILE A 17 11.14 -16.95 71.50
C ILE A 17 10.12 -17.86 70.78
N PRO A 18 9.46 -18.79 71.49
CA PRO A 18 8.48 -19.69 70.88
C PRO A 18 7.36 -18.89 70.20
N ASN A 19 7.09 -19.23 68.94
CA ASN A 19 6.08 -18.59 68.10
C ASN A 19 5.10 -19.63 67.57
N SER A 20 3.94 -19.22 67.05
CA SER A 20 2.94 -20.16 66.53
C SER A 20 3.46 -20.92 65.32
N THR A 21 3.01 -22.17 65.14
CA THR A 21 3.35 -23.02 63.99
C THR A 21 3.04 -22.33 62.66
N GLN A 22 1.95 -21.57 62.59
CA GLN A 22 1.57 -20.77 61.43
C GLN A 22 2.61 -19.69 61.10
N ARG A 23 3.10 -18.94 62.09
CA ARG A 23 4.10 -17.88 61.87
C ARG A 23 5.48 -18.45 61.51
N ARG A 24 5.77 -19.69 61.92
CA ARG A 24 6.99 -20.40 61.52
C ARG A 24 6.94 -20.88 60.06
N SER A 25 5.76 -21.28 59.57
CA SER A 25 5.58 -21.79 58.20
C SER A 25 5.31 -20.70 57.14
N TYR A 26 4.69 -19.58 57.52
CA TYR A 26 4.34 -18.50 56.61
C TYR A 26 5.12 -17.22 56.92
N THR A 27 6.39 -17.17 56.51
CA THR A 27 7.25 -15.99 56.64
C THR A 27 7.10 -15.05 55.44
N ALA A 28 7.60 -13.82 55.53
CA ALA A 28 7.64 -12.86 54.41
C ALA A 28 8.84 -13.07 53.47
N GLU A 29 9.81 -13.88 53.91
CA GLU A 29 11.00 -14.24 53.16
C GLU A 29 10.62 -15.00 51.88
N GLY A 30 11.23 -14.62 50.75
CA GLY A 30 10.97 -15.23 49.45
C GLY A 30 9.57 -14.97 48.86
N LYS A 31 8.76 -14.06 49.43
CA LYS A 31 7.41 -13.74 48.90
C LYS A 31 7.31 -12.34 48.28
N THR A 32 8.40 -11.59 48.23
CA THR A 32 8.47 -10.23 47.67
C THR A 32 9.73 -10.07 46.82
N GLY A 33 9.80 -9.02 46.01
CA GLY A 33 10.95 -8.76 45.12
C GLY A 33 10.96 -9.69 43.90
N GLU A 34 12.14 -10.21 43.57
CA GLU A 34 12.40 -10.98 42.34
C GLU A 34 11.57 -12.26 42.25
N TYR A 35 11.34 -12.95 43.37
CA TYR A 35 10.56 -14.19 43.38
C TYR A 35 9.10 -13.98 42.95
N LEU A 36 8.50 -12.83 43.27
CA LEU A 36 7.16 -12.51 42.75
C LEU A 36 7.18 -12.22 41.25
N ALA A 37 8.24 -11.59 40.74
CA ALA A 37 8.37 -11.32 39.31
C ALA A 37 8.58 -12.62 38.52
N GLU A 38 9.36 -13.57 39.05
CA GLU A 38 9.53 -14.91 38.50
C GLU A 38 8.22 -15.71 38.55
N ALA A 39 7.54 -15.74 39.70
CA ALA A 39 6.26 -16.44 39.82
C ALA A 39 5.13 -15.79 38.99
N ALA A 40 5.23 -14.50 38.70
CA ALA A 40 4.31 -13.78 37.83
C ALA A 40 4.63 -13.93 36.34
N ALA A 41 5.62 -14.74 35.97
CA ALA A 41 5.93 -15.02 34.57
C ALA A 41 4.69 -15.62 33.87
N ARG A 42 4.18 -14.89 32.87
CA ARG A 42 2.98 -15.24 32.10
C ARG A 42 3.31 -16.27 31.02
N HIS A 43 3.65 -17.49 31.45
CA HIS A 43 3.90 -18.63 30.55
C HIS A 43 2.67 -19.03 29.71
N ASP A 44 1.49 -18.56 30.11
CA ASP A 44 0.23 -18.68 29.36
C ASP A 44 0.13 -17.74 28.16
N MET A 45 0.83 -16.59 28.17
CA MET A 45 0.67 -15.53 27.17
C MET A 45 1.26 -15.91 25.80
N HIS A 46 2.32 -16.72 25.79
CA HIS A 46 3.01 -17.10 24.58
C HIS A 46 3.24 -18.61 24.56
N GLN A 47 2.25 -19.33 24.06
CA GLN A 47 2.44 -20.72 23.65
C GLN A 47 2.76 -20.72 22.14
N PRO A 48 4.03 -20.92 21.74
CA PRO A 48 4.41 -20.86 20.34
C PRO A 48 3.76 -22.02 19.58
N GLY A 49 2.91 -21.66 18.62
CA GLY A 49 2.35 -22.61 17.65
C GLY A 49 3.15 -22.63 16.35
N VAL A 50 2.85 -23.61 15.49
CA VAL A 50 3.35 -23.62 14.11
C VAL A 50 2.53 -22.63 13.28
N LYS A 51 3.21 -21.82 12.45
CA LYS A 51 2.54 -20.89 11.54
C LYS A 51 1.64 -21.66 10.57
N GLY A 52 0.35 -21.31 10.51
CA GLY A 52 -0.64 -22.05 9.72
C GLY A 52 -0.31 -22.21 8.23
N GLU A 53 0.36 -21.22 7.63
CA GLU A 53 0.83 -21.28 6.24
C GLU A 53 1.79 -22.45 5.98
N LEU A 54 2.59 -22.87 6.96
CA LEU A 54 3.51 -24.00 6.81
C LEU A 54 2.79 -25.35 6.72
N LEU A 55 1.54 -25.43 7.21
CA LEU A 55 0.76 -26.67 7.21
C LEU A 55 0.17 -26.97 5.83
N THR A 56 -0.10 -25.94 5.03
CA THR A 56 -0.78 -26.05 3.73
C THR A 56 0.12 -25.70 2.55
N ARG A 57 1.34 -25.21 2.81
CA ARG A 57 2.28 -24.84 1.76
C ARG A 57 2.81 -26.08 1.04
N HIS A 58 2.73 -26.05 -0.29
CA HIS A 58 3.38 -27.01 -1.17
C HIS A 58 4.59 -26.35 -1.84
N GLY A 59 5.64 -27.14 -2.07
CA GLY A 59 6.88 -26.71 -2.72
C GLY A 59 8.06 -26.72 -1.76
N ARG A 60 9.16 -26.11 -2.18
CA ARG A 60 10.36 -26.04 -1.35
C ARG A 60 10.24 -24.92 -0.32
N PHE A 61 10.85 -25.09 0.85
CA PHE A 61 10.79 -24.14 1.98
C PHE A 61 11.99 -23.20 2.07
N ASP A 62 13.02 -23.43 1.25
CA ASP A 62 14.17 -22.55 1.05
C ASP A 62 13.83 -21.32 0.20
N GLU A 63 12.82 -21.43 -0.68
CA GLU A 63 12.28 -20.33 -1.48
C GLU A 63 11.15 -19.60 -0.72
N PRO A 64 10.74 -18.39 -1.14
CA PRO A 64 9.49 -17.78 -0.65
C PRO A 64 8.25 -18.54 -1.15
N PRO A 65 7.08 -18.39 -0.50
CA PRO A 65 5.84 -19.01 -0.97
C PRO A 65 5.50 -18.55 -2.39
N VAL A 66 5.16 -19.49 -3.26
CA VAL A 66 4.77 -19.18 -4.64
C VAL A 66 3.40 -18.51 -4.63
N GLN A 67 3.35 -17.25 -5.03
CA GLN A 67 2.11 -16.49 -5.21
C GLN A 67 1.83 -16.34 -6.70
N CYS A 68 0.69 -16.86 -7.15
CA CYS A 68 0.23 -16.72 -8.53
C CYS A 68 -0.72 -15.51 -8.62
N LEU A 69 -0.21 -14.37 -9.08
CA LEU A 69 -0.96 -13.10 -9.15
C LEU A 69 -1.40 -12.73 -10.57
N GLY A 70 -1.17 -13.61 -11.55
CA GLY A 70 -1.66 -13.47 -12.92
C GLY A 70 -2.98 -14.21 -13.14
N THR A 71 -3.90 -13.60 -13.88
CA THR A 71 -5.11 -14.27 -14.36
C THR A 71 -4.94 -14.69 -15.83
N THR A 72 -5.61 -15.76 -16.24
CA THR A 72 -5.58 -16.22 -17.65
C THR A 72 -6.02 -15.12 -18.62
N TYR A 73 -6.98 -14.28 -18.22
CA TYR A 73 -7.43 -13.15 -19.05
C TYR A 73 -6.31 -12.15 -19.32
N GLN A 74 -5.58 -11.74 -18.28
CA GLN A 74 -4.44 -10.82 -18.42
C GLN A 74 -3.31 -11.42 -19.26
N LEU A 75 -3.05 -12.73 -19.10
CA LEU A 75 -1.99 -13.42 -19.83
C LEU A 75 -2.32 -13.63 -21.32
N THR A 76 -3.60 -13.83 -21.66
CA THR A 76 -4.03 -14.15 -23.03
C THR A 76 -4.46 -12.91 -23.81
N TYR A 77 -5.51 -12.22 -23.34
CA TYR A 77 -6.04 -11.02 -24.01
C TYR A 77 -5.16 -9.79 -23.73
N GLY A 78 -4.70 -9.64 -22.49
CA GLY A 78 -3.80 -8.55 -22.10
C GLY A 78 -2.36 -8.74 -22.58
N ARG A 79 -2.00 -9.94 -23.05
CA ARG A 79 -0.65 -10.30 -23.52
C ARG A 79 0.47 -9.90 -22.55
N ALA A 80 0.19 -10.01 -21.25
CA ALA A 80 1.06 -9.49 -20.19
C ALA A 80 2.42 -10.20 -20.10
N ASP A 81 2.53 -11.44 -20.62
CA ASP A 81 3.80 -12.19 -20.71
C ASP A 81 4.73 -11.65 -21.83
N GLY A 82 4.22 -10.78 -22.71
CA GLY A 82 4.98 -10.25 -23.86
C GLY A 82 5.28 -11.28 -24.95
N THR A 83 5.01 -12.57 -24.72
CA THR A 83 5.11 -13.63 -25.71
C THR A 83 3.71 -14.07 -26.16
N ASP A 84 3.50 -14.21 -27.47
CA ASP A 84 2.20 -14.65 -28.03
C ASP A 84 2.13 -16.19 -28.06
N ARG A 85 2.30 -16.81 -26.87
CA ARG A 85 2.19 -18.26 -26.70
C ARG A 85 0.74 -18.71 -26.73
N ARG A 86 0.53 -20.00 -27.00
CA ARG A 86 -0.81 -20.59 -26.99
C ARG A 86 -1.45 -20.45 -25.61
N VAL A 87 -2.76 -20.20 -25.58
CA VAL A 87 -3.56 -20.07 -24.35
C VAL A 87 -3.32 -21.22 -23.37
N GLN A 88 -3.26 -22.46 -23.88
CA GLN A 88 -3.02 -23.64 -23.05
C GLN A 88 -1.67 -23.63 -22.32
N SER A 89 -0.67 -22.89 -22.81
CA SER A 89 0.67 -22.83 -22.21
C SER A 89 0.70 -22.09 -20.87
N TYR A 90 -0.37 -21.36 -20.51
CA TYR A 90 -0.51 -20.69 -19.22
C TYR A 90 -1.20 -21.55 -18.15
N LEU A 91 -1.65 -22.75 -18.50
CA LEU A 91 -2.29 -23.68 -17.57
C LEU A 91 -1.25 -24.63 -16.97
N TRP A 92 -1.50 -25.10 -15.74
CA TRP A 92 -0.72 -26.16 -15.11
C TRP A 92 -1.09 -27.53 -15.68
N HIS A 93 -0.10 -28.31 -16.14
CA HIS A 93 -0.33 -29.58 -16.85
C HIS A 93 0.19 -30.83 -16.11
N GLY A 94 1.04 -30.67 -15.10
CA GLY A 94 1.73 -31.78 -14.43
C GLY A 94 2.90 -32.36 -15.24
N ARG A 95 3.27 -31.70 -16.34
CA ARG A 95 4.43 -32.03 -17.16
C ARG A 95 5.45 -30.90 -17.03
N LYS A 96 6.61 -31.24 -16.45
CA LYS A 96 7.68 -30.27 -16.19
C LYS A 96 8.04 -29.42 -17.41
N GLN A 97 8.06 -29.99 -18.63
CA GLN A 97 8.44 -29.26 -19.84
C GLN A 97 7.56 -28.02 -20.11
N VAL A 98 6.30 -28.03 -19.70
CA VAL A 98 5.38 -26.90 -19.88
C VAL A 98 5.30 -26.06 -18.60
N ASP A 99 5.23 -26.73 -17.45
CA ASP A 99 5.08 -26.11 -16.14
C ASP A 99 6.25 -25.17 -15.78
N TYR A 100 7.46 -25.42 -16.31
CA TYR A 100 8.61 -24.50 -16.14
C TYR A 100 8.38 -23.11 -16.73
N PHE A 101 7.49 -22.97 -17.71
CA PHE A 101 7.27 -21.74 -18.45
C PHE A 101 5.95 -21.05 -18.10
N VAL A 102 5.19 -21.61 -17.16
CA VAL A 102 3.94 -21.00 -16.68
C VAL A 102 4.30 -19.76 -15.87
N PRO A 103 3.90 -18.55 -16.30
CA PRO A 103 4.21 -17.33 -15.57
C PRO A 103 3.38 -17.24 -14.29
N HIS A 104 4.03 -17.00 -13.15
CA HIS A 104 3.37 -16.86 -11.86
C HIS A 104 2.75 -15.48 -11.65
N SER A 105 3.41 -14.43 -12.13
CA SER A 105 3.02 -13.03 -11.88
C SER A 105 3.28 -12.17 -13.10
N THR A 106 2.38 -11.22 -13.35
CA THR A 106 2.51 -10.21 -14.41
C THR A 106 2.90 -8.89 -13.76
N GLY A 107 4.16 -8.48 -13.91
CA GLY A 107 4.66 -7.23 -13.36
C GLY A 107 4.62 -6.09 -14.38
N GLY A 108 4.23 -4.89 -13.95
CA GLY A 108 4.37 -3.68 -14.75
C GLY A 108 3.42 -2.55 -14.36
N PRO A 109 3.54 -1.38 -15.01
CA PRO A 109 2.67 -0.23 -14.76
C PRO A 109 1.19 -0.54 -15.01
N SER A 110 0.90 -1.43 -15.97
CA SER A 110 -0.48 -1.84 -16.31
C SER A 110 -1.20 -2.52 -15.16
N THR A 111 -0.49 -3.24 -14.28
CA THR A 111 -1.10 -3.92 -13.11
C THR A 111 -1.02 -3.07 -11.85
N LEU A 112 -0.06 -2.15 -11.73
CA LEU A 112 0.17 -1.34 -10.53
C LEU A 112 -0.48 0.05 -10.55
N SER A 113 -1.06 0.46 -11.67
CA SER A 113 -1.73 1.78 -11.82
C SER A 113 -2.78 2.09 -10.74
N LEU A 114 -3.54 1.07 -10.29
CA LEU A 114 -4.51 1.24 -9.21
C LEU A 114 -3.82 1.55 -7.88
N THR A 115 -2.74 0.84 -7.57
CA THR A 115 -1.96 1.01 -6.36
C THR A 115 -1.28 2.37 -6.36
N GLU A 116 -0.70 2.80 -7.49
CA GLU A 116 -0.10 4.12 -7.65
C GLU A 116 -1.13 5.23 -7.36
N ARG A 117 -2.32 5.15 -7.97
CA ARG A 117 -3.40 6.11 -7.70
C ARG A 117 -3.82 6.12 -6.24
N LYS A 118 -3.96 4.95 -5.62
CA LYS A 118 -4.38 4.85 -4.21
C LYS A 118 -3.31 5.31 -3.24
N GLN A 119 -2.03 5.09 -3.54
CA GLN A 119 -0.92 5.62 -2.76
C GLN A 119 -0.87 7.14 -2.84
N GLN A 120 -1.09 7.74 -4.00
CA GLN A 120 -1.21 9.20 -4.15
C GLN A 120 -2.37 9.75 -3.32
N GLU A 121 -3.53 9.08 -3.35
CA GLU A 121 -4.70 9.45 -2.55
C GLU A 121 -4.39 9.38 -1.05
N TRP A 122 -3.83 8.27 -0.55
CA TRP A 122 -3.45 8.11 0.85
C TRP A 122 -2.38 9.12 1.28
N GLY A 123 -1.44 9.44 0.40
CA GLY A 123 -0.45 10.51 0.63
C GLY A 123 -1.12 11.88 0.81
N SER A 124 -2.09 12.21 -0.05
CA SER A 124 -2.82 13.47 0.05
C SER A 124 -3.69 13.56 1.31
N GLN A 125 -4.27 12.44 1.77
CA GLN A 125 -5.05 12.40 3.01
C GLN A 125 -4.17 12.66 4.25
N GLY A 126 -2.93 12.15 4.24
CA GLY A 126 -1.99 12.35 5.35
C GLY A 126 -1.41 13.77 5.45
N ALA A 127 -1.42 14.53 4.35
CA ALA A 127 -0.79 15.87 4.25
C ALA A 127 -1.83 16.96 3.95
N THR A 128 -2.87 17.08 4.78
CA THR A 128 -3.95 18.07 4.60
C THR A 128 -3.65 19.37 5.37
N ASP A 129 -3.75 20.52 4.69
CA ASP A 129 -3.72 21.85 5.32
C ASP A 129 -5.12 22.25 5.80
N ALA A 130 -5.27 22.46 7.11
CA ALA A 130 -6.55 22.79 7.74
C ALA A 130 -7.06 24.20 7.40
N TYR A 131 -6.19 25.12 6.96
CA TYR A 131 -6.54 26.52 6.72
C TYR A 131 -6.81 26.81 5.25
N LEU A 132 -6.64 25.82 4.37
CA LEU A 132 -6.87 25.98 2.95
C LEU A 132 -8.38 25.92 2.63
N THR A 133 -8.98 27.08 2.36
CA THR A 133 -10.39 27.15 1.95
C THR A 133 -10.60 26.54 0.57
N THR A 134 -11.75 25.91 0.34
CA THR A 134 -12.07 25.25 -0.94
C THR A 134 -12.04 26.20 -2.14
N LYS A 135 -12.42 27.47 -1.95
CA LYS A 135 -12.36 28.50 -3.00
C LYS A 135 -10.91 28.76 -3.44
N MET A 136 -10.01 28.98 -2.48
CA MET A 136 -8.59 29.24 -2.77
C MET A 136 -7.88 27.99 -3.29
N ALA A 137 -8.21 26.81 -2.73
CA ALA A 137 -7.70 25.52 -3.17
C ALA A 137 -8.00 25.23 -4.65
N ALA A 138 -9.15 25.69 -5.15
CA ALA A 138 -9.52 25.51 -6.55
C ALA A 138 -8.86 26.55 -7.48
N THR A 139 -8.79 27.82 -7.06
CA THR A 139 -8.32 28.91 -7.94
C THR A 139 -6.80 28.98 -8.06
N GLN A 140 -6.07 28.73 -6.97
CA GLN A 140 -4.62 28.88 -6.93
C GLN A 140 -3.89 27.93 -7.91
N PRO A 141 -4.15 26.61 -7.91
CA PRO A 141 -3.48 25.70 -8.86
C PRO A 141 -3.95 25.91 -10.30
N ALA A 142 -5.22 26.28 -10.51
CA ALA A 142 -5.73 26.57 -11.85
C ALA A 142 -5.03 27.80 -12.47
N ALA A 143 -4.81 28.86 -11.68
CA ALA A 143 -4.09 30.04 -12.12
C ALA A 143 -2.62 29.72 -12.46
N LEU A 144 -1.97 28.88 -11.64
CA LEU A 144 -0.59 28.45 -11.88
C LEU A 144 -0.47 27.59 -13.15
N ALA A 145 -1.37 26.62 -13.34
CA ALA A 145 -1.37 25.75 -14.52
C ALA A 145 -1.55 26.52 -15.84
N VAL A 146 -2.40 27.57 -15.84
CA VAL A 146 -2.59 28.45 -17.01
C VAL A 146 -1.36 29.35 -17.22
N ALA A 147 -0.71 29.80 -16.16
CA ALA A 147 0.51 30.59 -16.26
C ALA A 147 1.72 29.77 -16.73
N GLU A 148 1.76 28.47 -16.45
CA GLU A 148 2.83 27.56 -16.87
C GLU A 148 2.83 27.31 -18.38
N ASN A 149 1.65 27.19 -18.98
CA ASN A 149 1.47 27.06 -20.42
C ASN A 149 0.42 28.04 -20.94
N PRO A 150 0.75 29.34 -21.06
CA PRO A 150 -0.21 30.38 -21.41
C PRO A 150 -0.61 30.25 -22.89
N THR A 151 -1.73 29.56 -23.12
CA THR A 151 -2.38 29.47 -24.43
C THR A 151 -3.68 30.25 -24.42
N ARG A 152 -3.91 31.01 -25.49
CA ARG A 152 -5.22 31.62 -25.75
C ARG A 152 -5.91 30.80 -26.83
N THR A 153 -6.91 30.02 -26.45
CA THR A 153 -7.70 29.23 -27.39
C THR A 153 -8.36 30.16 -28.41
N GLN A 154 -8.04 29.95 -29.68
CA GLN A 154 -8.56 30.75 -30.79
C GLN A 154 -9.90 30.18 -31.27
N THR A 155 -10.76 31.03 -31.84
CA THR A 155 -12.03 30.58 -32.39
C THR A 155 -11.79 29.77 -33.66
N LEU A 156 -11.94 28.44 -33.57
CA LEU A 156 -11.86 27.56 -34.73
C LEU A 156 -13.13 27.69 -35.56
N ARG A 157 -12.98 27.97 -36.86
CA ARG A 157 -14.12 28.02 -37.80
C ARG A 157 -14.37 26.63 -38.38
N PRO A 158 -15.63 26.16 -38.45
CA PRO A 158 -15.95 24.92 -39.15
C PRO A 158 -15.60 25.07 -40.63
N MET A 159 -15.01 24.03 -41.21
CA MET A 159 -14.69 23.97 -42.63
C MET A 159 -15.94 23.53 -43.41
N GLY A 160 -16.36 24.35 -44.38
CA GLY A 160 -17.44 23.98 -45.30
C GLY A 160 -16.90 23.08 -46.42
N ASP A 161 -17.75 22.16 -46.90
CA ASP A 161 -17.42 21.22 -47.98
C ASP A 161 -17.37 21.88 -49.38
N SER A 162 -17.84 23.13 -49.49
CA SER A 162 -18.02 23.84 -50.75
C SER A 162 -16.75 24.54 -51.29
N GLY A 163 -15.57 24.22 -50.78
CA GLY A 163 -14.30 24.89 -51.14
C GLY A 163 -14.22 26.37 -50.74
N GLN A 164 -15.30 26.95 -50.21
CA GLN A 164 -15.35 28.30 -49.67
C GLN A 164 -15.12 28.27 -48.16
N ALA A 165 -14.23 29.14 -47.68
CA ALA A 165 -13.98 29.29 -46.24
C ALA A 165 -15.21 29.88 -45.53
N SER A 166 -15.57 29.33 -44.37
CA SER A 166 -16.66 29.86 -43.54
C SER A 166 -16.41 31.33 -43.17
N GLN A 167 -17.38 32.18 -43.50
CA GLN A 167 -17.40 33.60 -43.14
C GLN A 167 -18.33 33.80 -41.94
N PRO A 168 -17.82 34.26 -40.79
CA PRO A 168 -18.67 34.56 -39.65
C PRO A 168 -19.56 35.77 -39.95
N GLY A 169 -20.87 35.65 -39.71
CA GLY A 169 -21.83 36.73 -39.94
C GLY A 169 -21.74 37.90 -38.96
N GLN A 170 -21.02 37.73 -37.84
CA GLN A 170 -20.78 38.77 -36.83
C GLN A 170 -19.34 38.68 -36.33
N LYS A 171 -18.70 39.84 -36.11
CA LYS A 171 -17.33 39.93 -35.57
C LYS A 171 -17.37 40.68 -34.23
N PRO A 172 -16.68 40.21 -33.18
CA PRO A 172 -16.55 40.96 -31.94
C PRO A 172 -15.79 42.28 -32.17
N LYS A 173 -16.18 43.35 -31.47
CA LYS A 173 -15.45 44.63 -31.47
C LYS A 173 -14.23 44.55 -30.54
N GLY A 174 -13.13 45.21 -30.90
CA GLY A 174 -11.92 45.36 -30.06
C GLY A 174 -10.65 44.76 -30.67
N PHE A 175 -9.58 44.63 -29.87
CA PHE A 175 -8.24 44.18 -30.29
C PHE A 175 -8.18 42.80 -30.96
N ALA A 176 -9.20 41.96 -30.76
CA ALA A 176 -9.32 40.63 -31.37
C ALA A 176 -10.00 40.65 -32.76
N ARG A 177 -10.46 41.81 -33.26
CA ARG A 177 -11.19 41.94 -34.53
C ARG A 177 -10.43 41.36 -35.71
N ASP A 178 -9.13 41.60 -35.73
CA ASP A 178 -8.27 41.24 -36.86
C ASP A 178 -7.63 39.84 -36.67
N GLU A 179 -7.77 39.19 -35.51
CA GLU A 179 -7.23 37.82 -35.31
C GLU A 179 -7.86 36.83 -36.31
N LEU A 180 -9.16 36.94 -36.58
CA LEU A 180 -9.89 36.05 -37.50
C LEU A 180 -9.58 36.29 -38.99
N ASP A 181 -8.99 37.45 -39.31
CA ASP A 181 -8.62 37.86 -40.67
C ASP A 181 -7.13 37.61 -40.96
N LYS A 182 -6.34 37.25 -39.96
CA LYS A 182 -4.90 37.00 -40.12
C LYS A 182 -4.63 35.66 -40.84
N PRO A 183 -3.72 35.66 -41.83
CA PRO A 183 -3.44 34.48 -42.66
C PRO A 183 -2.76 33.33 -41.91
N HIS A 184 -2.19 33.55 -40.72
CA HIS A 184 -1.56 32.48 -39.94
C HIS A 184 -2.53 31.43 -39.41
N HIS A 185 -3.84 31.73 -39.32
CA HIS A 185 -4.87 30.73 -39.04
C HIS A 185 -5.19 29.84 -40.26
N ARG A 186 -4.79 30.25 -41.47
CA ARG A 186 -4.88 29.42 -42.70
C ARG A 186 -3.67 28.50 -42.86
N THR A 187 -2.51 28.89 -42.34
CA THR A 187 -1.28 28.07 -42.33
C THR A 187 -1.17 27.26 -41.05
N GLY A 188 -2.15 26.40 -40.78
CA GLY A 188 -1.89 25.28 -39.89
C GLY A 188 -1.00 24.28 -40.64
N LEU A 189 0.34 24.43 -40.53
CA LEU A 189 1.35 23.35 -40.52
C LEU A 189 2.78 23.91 -40.68
N ARG A 190 3.57 23.72 -39.61
CA ARG A 190 5.05 23.61 -39.57
C ARG A 190 5.90 24.84 -39.96
N VAL A 191 6.14 25.75 -39.03
CA VAL A 191 7.52 26.28 -38.83
C VAL A 191 7.75 26.51 -37.33
N ASN A 192 8.67 25.72 -36.76
CA ASN A 192 9.27 26.03 -35.47
C ASN A 192 10.12 27.29 -35.64
N TYR A 193 9.72 28.41 -35.06
CA TYR A 193 10.66 29.49 -34.79
C TYR A 193 11.19 29.32 -33.36
N ARG A 194 12.40 28.75 -33.27
CA ARG A 194 13.29 29.03 -32.16
C ARG A 194 13.72 30.50 -32.27
N ASN A 195 13.60 31.23 -31.17
CA ASN A 195 14.53 32.29 -30.76
C ASN A 195 14.95 31.95 -29.34
#